data_AF-A0A1J5SNY6-F1
#
_entry.id   AF-A0A1J5SNY6-F1
#
_cell.length_a   1.000
_cell.length_b   1.000
_cell.length_c   1.000
_cell.angle_alpha   90.00
_cell.angle_beta   90.00
_cell.angle_gamma   90.00
#
_symmetry.space_group_name_H-M   'P 1'
#
loop_
_entity.id
_entity.type
_entity.pdbx_description
1 polymer ?
#
loop_
_entity_poly.entity_id
_entity_poly.type
_entity_poly.pdbx_seq_one_letter_code
_entity_poly.pdbx_strand_id
1 'polypeptide(L)'
;MGRTAVGGIALHPVEALWCHASGALELDTKLQAQLAVLAGELLPVAYNDLRQRGIVPTIEGAALRFRARDDGTEVRLHVASSDAPASLALLARGDWLALVDEALEIIYYTATTPGWGALPAGPLPEALAAAGLQVASGMKFGTRYRVYRDGEAHAAWLLHLLRDGDSWLDIVRAVRVAHGVRKQLVASDGERCLALEWVKP
;
A
#
# COMPACT_ATOMS: atom_id res chain seq x y z
N MET A 1 1.28 16.05 -18.07
CA MET A 1 2.61 15.72 -17.52
C MET A 1 3.27 17.05 -17.19
N GLY A 2 3.91 17.14 -16.03
CA GLY A 2 4.60 18.33 -15.60
C GLY A 2 3.71 19.45 -15.09
N ARG A 3 4.36 20.49 -14.59
CA ARG A 3 3.75 21.73 -14.10
C ARG A 3 4.14 22.87 -15.01
N THR A 4 3.22 23.79 -15.26
CA THR A 4 3.51 25.01 -16.02
C THR A 4 4.55 25.84 -15.26
N ALA A 5 5.59 26.28 -15.96
CA ALA A 5 6.65 27.12 -15.44
C ALA A 5 6.90 28.29 -16.38
N VAL A 6 7.61 29.32 -15.90
CA VAL A 6 7.99 30.45 -16.76
C VAL A 6 8.87 29.92 -17.89
N GLY A 7 8.42 30.11 -19.14
CA GLY A 7 9.16 29.68 -20.32
C GLY A 7 8.99 28.20 -20.72
N GLY A 8 8.09 27.44 -20.08
CA GLY A 8 7.82 26.07 -20.52
C GLY A 8 7.08 25.18 -19.53
N ILE A 9 7.35 23.88 -19.60
CA ILE A 9 6.82 22.86 -18.70
C ILE A 9 7.98 22.27 -17.90
N ALA A 10 7.85 22.27 -16.58
CA ALA A 10 8.77 21.58 -15.69
C ALA A 10 8.30 20.14 -15.48
N LEU A 11 9.18 19.18 -15.77
CA LEU A 11 8.94 17.75 -15.55
C LEU A 11 9.68 17.27 -14.31
N HIS A 12 9.03 16.43 -13.51
CA HIS A 12 9.72 15.64 -12.50
C HIS A 12 10.67 14.62 -13.17
N PRO A 13 11.78 14.19 -12.54
CA PRO A 13 12.67 13.18 -13.11
C PRO A 13 11.97 11.91 -13.62
N VAL A 14 11.04 11.37 -12.83
CA VAL A 14 10.18 10.24 -13.22
C VAL A 14 9.36 10.53 -14.48
N GLU A 15 8.76 11.72 -14.58
CA GLU A 15 7.95 12.12 -15.75
C GLU A 15 8.82 12.28 -17.00
N ALA A 16 10.03 12.85 -16.85
CA ALA A 16 10.97 13.02 -17.95
C ALA A 16 11.45 11.65 -18.49
N LEU A 17 11.78 10.71 -17.61
CA LEU A 17 12.12 9.34 -17.98
C LEU A 17 10.95 8.63 -18.69
N TRP A 18 9.71 8.79 -18.20
CA TRP A 18 8.54 8.26 -18.89
C TRP A 18 8.34 8.90 -20.28
N CYS A 19 8.43 10.23 -20.38
CA CYS A 19 8.31 10.92 -21.67
C CYS A 19 9.36 10.42 -22.67
N HIS A 20 10.57 10.15 -22.18
CA HIS A 20 11.61 9.56 -23.00
C HIS A 20 11.29 8.13 -23.46
N ALA A 21 10.93 7.25 -22.53
CA ALA A 21 10.56 5.88 -22.84
C ALA A 21 9.33 5.77 -23.77
N SER A 22 8.43 6.77 -23.73
CA SER A 22 7.26 6.85 -24.61
C SER A 22 7.50 7.60 -25.94
N GLY A 23 8.73 8.06 -26.21
CA GLY A 23 9.10 8.77 -27.44
C GLY A 23 8.60 10.22 -27.52
N ALA A 24 8.06 10.76 -26.43
CA ALA A 24 7.58 12.14 -26.35
C ALA A 24 8.68 13.17 -26.03
N LEU A 25 9.86 12.70 -25.59
CA LEU A 25 11.00 13.55 -25.24
C LEU A 25 12.31 12.83 -25.59
N GLU A 26 13.21 13.48 -26.32
CA GLU A 26 14.56 12.94 -26.51
C GLU A 26 15.47 13.40 -25.37
N LEU A 27 16.14 12.45 -24.73
CA LEU A 27 17.12 12.69 -23.67
C LEU A 27 18.41 11.98 -24.05
N ASP A 28 19.55 12.65 -23.89
CA ASP A 28 20.84 11.99 -24.05
C ASP A 28 21.13 11.02 -22.89
N THR A 29 22.03 10.06 -23.10
CA THR A 29 22.34 9.00 -22.14
C THR A 29 22.84 9.53 -20.80
N LYS A 30 23.58 10.66 -20.80
CA LYS A 30 24.13 11.24 -19.58
C LYS A 30 23.01 11.82 -18.72
N LEU A 31 22.09 12.56 -19.33
CA LEU A 31 20.94 13.13 -18.66
C LEU A 31 19.98 12.04 -18.17
N GLN A 32 19.74 10.99 -18.96
CA GLN A 32 18.95 9.83 -18.53
C GLN A 32 19.50 9.22 -17.24
N ALA A 33 20.82 8.98 -17.17
CA ALA A 33 21.46 8.42 -15.99
C ALA A 33 21.33 9.34 -14.76
N GLN A 34 21.48 10.65 -14.94
CA GLN A 34 21.29 11.63 -13.85
C GLN A 34 19.85 11.65 -13.34
N LEU A 35 18.86 11.61 -14.24
CA LEU A 35 17.45 11.59 -13.87
C LEU A 35 17.06 10.27 -13.19
N ALA A 36 17.63 9.14 -13.61
CA ALA A 36 17.39 7.85 -12.95
C ALA A 36 17.85 7.87 -11.48
N VAL A 37 19.03 8.42 -11.20
CA VAL A 37 19.51 8.60 -9.83
C VAL A 37 18.57 9.49 -9.01
N LEU A 38 18.08 10.59 -9.59
CA LEU A 38 17.16 11.50 -8.90
C LEU A 38 15.75 10.93 -8.70
N ALA A 39 15.29 10.08 -9.63
CA ALA A 39 13.99 9.46 -9.57
C ALA A 39 13.91 8.33 -8.53
N GLY A 40 15.06 7.74 -8.19
CA GLY A 40 15.13 6.52 -7.39
C GLY A 40 14.62 5.30 -8.16
N GLU A 41 14.61 4.16 -7.49
CA GLU A 41 14.33 2.87 -8.16
C GLU A 41 12.83 2.52 -8.16
N LEU A 42 12.13 2.79 -7.06
CA LEU A 42 10.76 2.30 -6.85
C LEU A 42 9.69 3.18 -7.51
N LEU A 43 9.82 4.50 -7.39
CA LEU A 43 8.81 5.45 -7.86
C LEU A 43 8.61 5.38 -9.39
N PRO A 44 9.65 5.23 -10.24
CA PRO A 44 9.47 4.96 -11.66
C PRO A 44 8.66 3.70 -11.96
N VAL A 45 8.84 2.62 -11.21
CA VAL A 45 8.11 1.35 -11.44
C VAL A 45 6.61 1.56 -11.25
N ALA A 46 6.21 2.13 -10.10
CA ALA A 46 4.81 2.41 -9.82
C ALA A 46 4.21 3.43 -10.80
N TYR A 47 4.95 4.49 -11.13
CA TYR A 47 4.50 5.49 -12.09
C TYR A 47 4.27 4.87 -13.48
N ASN A 48 5.21 4.05 -13.95
CA ASN A 48 5.13 3.42 -15.26
C ASN A 48 3.98 2.40 -15.34
N ASP A 49 3.79 1.56 -14.32
CA ASP A 49 2.68 0.59 -14.29
C ASP A 49 1.32 1.31 -14.31
N LEU A 50 1.13 2.38 -13.53
CA LEU A 50 -0.08 3.19 -13.58
C LEU A 50 -0.31 3.81 -14.97
N ARG A 51 0.75 4.36 -15.59
CA ARG A 51 0.67 4.95 -16.93
C ARG A 51 0.31 3.93 -18.00
N GLN A 52 0.89 2.74 -17.94
CA GLN A 52 0.57 1.63 -18.85
C GLN A 52 -0.88 1.17 -18.70
N ARG A 53 -1.45 1.29 -17.49
CA ARG A 53 -2.88 1.06 -17.24
C ARG A 53 -3.77 2.21 -17.71
N GLY A 54 -3.22 3.32 -18.19
CA GLY A 54 -3.97 4.50 -18.63
C GLY A 54 -4.31 5.47 -17.49
N ILE A 55 -3.72 5.31 -16.31
CA ILE A 55 -3.87 6.22 -15.18
C ILE A 55 -2.77 7.28 -15.27
N VAL A 56 -3.13 8.55 -15.02
CA VAL A 56 -2.17 9.66 -15.05
C VAL A 56 -1.95 10.14 -13.62
N PRO A 57 -0.97 9.56 -12.89
CA PRO A 57 -0.66 10.01 -11.55
C PRO A 57 0.10 11.34 -11.55
N THR A 58 -0.12 12.13 -10.50
CA THR A 58 0.68 13.30 -10.15
C THR A 58 1.66 12.93 -9.05
N ILE A 59 2.87 13.48 -9.08
CA ILE A 59 3.90 13.21 -8.07
C ILE A 59 3.81 14.23 -6.94
N GLU A 60 3.73 13.75 -5.70
CA GLU A 60 3.67 14.53 -4.46
C GLU A 60 4.73 14.00 -3.47
N GLY A 61 5.94 14.57 -3.51
CA GLY A 61 7.06 14.07 -2.71
C GLY A 61 7.43 12.65 -3.13
N ALA A 62 7.38 11.71 -2.18
CA ALA A 62 7.63 10.29 -2.42
C ALA A 62 6.35 9.49 -2.78
N ALA A 63 5.18 10.14 -2.85
CA ALA A 63 3.90 9.51 -3.12
C ALA A 63 3.36 9.88 -4.51
N LEU A 64 2.43 9.07 -5.01
CA LEU A 64 1.66 9.32 -6.22
C LEU A 64 0.21 9.66 -5.87
N ARG A 65 -0.40 10.56 -6.64
CA ARG A 65 -1.80 10.97 -6.53
C ARG A 65 -2.55 10.69 -7.82
N PHE A 66 -3.67 9.99 -7.74
CA PHE A 66 -4.55 9.75 -8.89
C PHE A 66 -5.99 9.52 -8.43
N ARG A 67 -6.92 9.34 -9.37
CA ARG A 67 -8.28 8.92 -9.07
C ARG A 67 -8.45 7.44 -9.38
N ALA A 68 -8.97 6.67 -8.43
CA ALA A 68 -9.30 5.27 -8.62
C ALA A 68 -10.32 5.12 -9.76
N ARG A 69 -10.18 4.08 -10.58
CA ARG A 69 -11.03 3.89 -11.76
C ARG A 69 -12.48 3.56 -11.40
N ASP A 70 -12.68 2.81 -10.32
CA ASP A 70 -13.97 2.22 -9.99
C ASP A 70 -14.98 3.25 -9.46
N ASP A 71 -14.53 4.15 -8.58
CA ASP A 71 -15.39 5.11 -7.87
C ASP A 71 -14.95 6.57 -8.00
N GLY A 72 -13.80 6.83 -8.66
CA GLY A 72 -13.24 8.17 -8.81
C GLY A 72 -12.61 8.76 -7.55
N THR A 73 -12.45 7.97 -6.48
CA THR A 73 -11.88 8.42 -5.21
C THR A 73 -10.43 8.89 -5.41
N GLU A 74 -10.07 10.00 -4.77
CA GLU A 74 -8.68 10.47 -4.78
C GLU A 74 -7.79 9.57 -3.92
N VAL A 75 -6.79 8.97 -4.58
CA VAL A 75 -5.84 8.04 -3.99
C VAL A 75 -4.53 8.75 -3.71
N ARG A 76 -3.99 8.57 -2.50
CA ARG A 76 -2.56 8.74 -2.22
C ARG A 76 -1.92 7.38 -2.18
N LEU A 77 -1.00 7.13 -3.09
CA LEU A 77 -0.26 5.89 -3.21
C LEU A 77 1.17 6.08 -2.67
N HIS A 78 1.49 5.36 -1.61
CA HIS A 78 2.85 5.20 -1.11
C HIS A 78 3.51 4.03 -1.84
N VAL A 79 4.81 4.13 -2.10
CA VAL A 79 5.56 3.09 -2.81
C VAL A 79 6.69 2.61 -1.90
N ALA A 80 6.81 1.29 -1.71
CA ALA A 80 7.88 0.68 -0.93
C ALA A 80 8.38 -0.61 -1.58
N SER A 81 9.59 -1.02 -1.21
CA SER A 81 10.08 -2.36 -1.54
C SER A 81 9.35 -3.39 -0.68
N SER A 82 9.04 -4.55 -1.24
CA SER A 82 8.50 -5.68 -0.46
C SER A 82 9.50 -6.17 0.60
N ASP A 83 10.81 -6.01 0.40
CA ASP A 83 11.83 -6.43 1.37
C ASP A 83 12.12 -5.36 2.44
N ALA A 84 11.56 -4.16 2.29
CA ALA A 84 11.72 -3.12 3.30
C ALA A 84 10.96 -3.48 4.59
N PRO A 85 11.43 -2.99 5.77
CA PRO A 85 10.70 -3.14 7.02
C PRO A 85 9.27 -2.60 6.92
N ALA A 86 8.30 -3.40 7.35
CA ALA A 86 6.90 -3.01 7.32
C ALA A 86 6.61 -1.96 8.41
N SER A 87 5.92 -0.88 8.02
CA SER A 87 5.49 0.16 8.95
C SER A 87 4.16 0.76 8.54
N LEU A 88 3.23 0.87 9.48
CA LEU A 88 1.93 1.52 9.26
C LEU A 88 1.98 3.03 9.48
N ALA A 89 3.09 3.58 9.95
CA ALA A 89 3.19 4.97 10.37
C ALA A 89 2.89 5.98 9.25
N LEU A 90 3.21 5.60 8.01
CA LEU A 90 3.02 6.45 6.82
C LEU A 90 1.63 6.28 6.16
N LEU A 91 0.88 5.23 6.53
CA LEU A 91 -0.40 4.91 5.91
C LEU A 91 -1.55 5.55 6.68
N ALA A 92 -2.23 6.50 6.07
CA ALA A 92 -3.52 6.98 6.56
C ALA A 92 -4.67 6.10 6.06
N ARG A 93 -5.85 6.23 6.69
CA ARG A 93 -7.07 5.56 6.21
C ARG A 93 -7.41 6.07 4.80
N GLY A 94 -7.54 5.15 3.86
CA GLY A 94 -7.82 5.43 2.45
C GLY A 94 -6.56 5.59 1.59
N ASP A 95 -5.37 5.62 2.19
CA ASP A 95 -4.13 5.57 1.44
C ASP A 95 -3.96 4.18 0.80
N TRP A 96 -3.27 4.17 -0.33
CA TRP A 96 -2.86 2.95 -1.01
C TRP A 96 -1.36 2.72 -0.81
N LEU A 97 -0.96 1.47 -0.91
CA LEU A 97 0.42 1.01 -0.85
C LEU A 97 0.73 0.17 -2.10
N ALA A 98 1.73 0.59 -2.86
CA ALA A 98 2.38 -0.20 -3.89
C ALA A 98 3.62 -0.86 -3.28
N LEU A 99 3.69 -2.18 -3.38
CA LEU A 99 4.88 -2.95 -3.03
C LEU A 99 5.54 -3.44 -4.31
N VAL A 100 6.83 -3.16 -4.44
CA VAL A 100 7.67 -3.55 -5.57
C VAL A 100 8.72 -4.55 -5.08
N ASP A 101 8.87 -5.68 -5.76
CA ASP A 101 9.89 -6.67 -5.43
C ASP A 101 11.19 -6.48 -6.22
N GLU A 102 12.18 -7.35 -5.98
CA GLU A 102 13.48 -7.33 -6.66
C GLU A 102 13.39 -7.56 -8.17
N ALA A 103 12.32 -8.21 -8.65
CA ALA A 103 12.04 -8.44 -10.06
C ALA A 103 11.28 -7.28 -10.72
N LEU A 104 11.02 -6.20 -9.95
CA LEU A 104 10.20 -5.06 -10.32
C LEU A 104 8.73 -5.42 -10.61
N GLU A 105 8.24 -6.54 -10.08
CA GLU A 105 6.82 -6.83 -10.02
C GLU A 105 6.16 -5.97 -8.95
N ILE A 106 4.94 -5.51 -9.22
CA ILE A 106 4.21 -4.58 -8.37
C ILE A 106 2.85 -5.13 -7.95
N ILE A 107 2.52 -4.96 -6.67
CA ILE A 107 1.19 -5.26 -6.11
C ILE A 107 0.65 -4.07 -5.32
N TYR A 108 -0.67 -3.90 -5.32
CA TYR A 108 -1.34 -2.78 -4.70
C TYR A 108 -2.26 -3.21 -3.56
N TYR A 109 -2.24 -2.45 -2.48
CA TYR A 109 -3.14 -2.60 -1.35
C TYR A 109 -3.83 -1.27 -1.02
N THR A 110 -5.08 -1.34 -0.58
CA THR A 110 -5.75 -0.22 0.11
C THR A 110 -5.66 -0.43 1.62
N ALA A 111 -5.41 0.64 2.36
CA ALA A 111 -5.43 0.66 3.82
C ALA A 111 -6.77 1.21 4.33
N THR A 112 -7.59 0.34 4.91
CA THR A 112 -8.92 0.71 5.43
C THR A 112 -9.04 0.46 6.93
N THR A 113 -10.09 1.00 7.55
CA THR A 113 -10.43 0.61 8.93
C THR A 113 -11.17 -0.73 8.92
N PRO A 114 -10.87 -1.65 9.84
CA PRO A 114 -11.49 -2.98 9.87
C PRO A 114 -12.99 -3.00 10.26
N GLY A 115 -13.59 -1.83 10.52
CA GLY A 115 -15.02 -1.71 10.81
C GLY A 115 -15.41 -2.11 12.24
N TRP A 116 -14.46 -2.17 13.17
CA TRP A 116 -14.69 -2.53 14.58
C TRP A 116 -15.32 -1.42 15.43
N GLY A 117 -15.46 -0.22 14.89
CA GLY A 117 -15.82 0.96 15.66
C GLY A 117 -14.67 1.48 16.54
N ALA A 118 -15.00 2.32 17.52
CA ALA A 118 -14.03 2.82 18.48
C ALA A 118 -13.73 1.74 19.53
N LEU A 119 -12.46 1.37 19.67
CA LEU A 119 -12.02 0.43 20.68
C LEU A 119 -11.67 1.18 21.99
N PRO A 120 -12.00 0.61 23.16
CA PRO A 120 -11.54 1.17 24.43
C PRO A 120 -10.01 1.04 24.55
N ALA A 121 -9.41 1.86 25.41
CA ALA A 121 -8.00 1.74 25.73
C ALA A 121 -7.71 0.42 26.46
N GLY A 122 -6.56 -0.19 26.16
CA GLY A 122 -6.12 -1.44 26.76
C GLY A 122 -5.42 -2.35 25.76
N PRO A 123 -5.02 -3.56 26.18
CA PRO A 123 -4.46 -4.52 25.25
C PRO A 123 -5.52 -4.95 24.22
N LEU A 124 -5.06 -5.12 22.98
CA LEU A 124 -5.93 -5.25 21.81
C LEU A 124 -6.98 -6.39 21.91
N PRO A 125 -6.68 -7.60 22.41
CA PRO A 125 -7.67 -8.66 22.55
C PRO A 125 -8.83 -8.30 23.48
N GLU A 126 -8.54 -7.68 24.62
CA GLU A 126 -9.51 -7.24 25.61
C GLU A 126 -10.35 -6.08 25.06
N ALA A 127 -9.71 -5.14 24.35
CA ALA A 127 -10.40 -4.04 23.71
C ALA A 127 -11.39 -4.52 22.62
N LEU A 128 -11.00 -5.51 21.82
CA LEU A 128 -11.87 -6.16 20.84
C LEU A 128 -13.03 -6.89 21.51
N ALA A 129 -12.77 -7.63 22.59
CA ALA A 129 -13.80 -8.33 23.35
C ALA A 129 -14.82 -7.35 23.96
N ALA A 130 -14.35 -6.23 24.52
CA ALA A 130 -15.21 -5.17 25.05
C ALA A 130 -16.06 -4.49 23.96
N ALA A 131 -15.60 -4.50 22.70
CA ALA A 131 -16.36 -4.06 21.55
C ALA A 131 -17.34 -5.12 21.00
N GLY A 132 -17.52 -6.25 21.69
CA GLY A 132 -18.45 -7.32 21.31
C GLY A 132 -17.89 -8.29 20.26
N LEU A 133 -16.60 -8.24 19.96
CA LEU A 133 -15.95 -9.14 19.01
C LEU A 133 -15.39 -10.37 19.72
N GLN A 134 -15.50 -11.54 19.11
CA GLN A 134 -14.89 -12.74 19.69
C GLN A 134 -13.47 -12.90 19.15
N VAL A 135 -12.51 -13.13 20.04
CA VAL A 135 -11.09 -13.27 19.69
C VAL A 135 -10.62 -14.69 19.98
N ALA A 136 -9.95 -15.32 19.02
CA ALA A 136 -9.35 -16.63 19.19
C ALA A 136 -7.93 -16.68 18.58
N SER A 137 -7.20 -17.75 18.84
CA SER A 137 -5.86 -17.95 18.25
C SER A 137 -5.91 -17.98 16.72
N GLY A 138 -5.06 -17.15 16.09
CA GLY A 138 -4.87 -17.09 14.64
C GLY A 138 -3.81 -18.07 14.12
N MET A 139 -3.17 -18.85 14.99
CA MET A 139 -1.95 -19.62 14.69
C MET A 139 -2.06 -20.52 13.45
N LYS A 140 -3.22 -21.17 13.23
CA LYS A 140 -3.45 -22.02 12.07
C LYS A 140 -3.43 -21.28 10.72
N PHE A 141 -3.44 -19.96 10.76
CA PHE A 141 -3.37 -19.07 9.60
C PHE A 141 -2.10 -18.21 9.60
N GLY A 142 -1.11 -18.50 10.46
CA GLY A 142 0.13 -17.72 10.56
C GLY A 142 -0.03 -16.33 11.16
N THR A 143 -1.16 -16.02 11.81
CA THR A 143 -1.43 -14.73 12.46
C THR A 143 -1.57 -14.89 13.96
N ARG A 144 -1.52 -13.78 14.71
CA ARG A 144 -1.62 -13.83 16.18
C ARG A 144 -3.04 -14.17 16.61
N TYR A 145 -4.01 -13.47 16.05
CA TYR A 145 -5.42 -13.66 16.38
C TYR A 145 -6.26 -13.83 15.13
N ARG A 146 -7.41 -14.48 15.32
CA ARG A 146 -8.54 -14.42 14.39
C ARG A 146 -9.72 -13.83 15.15
N VAL A 147 -10.45 -12.94 14.49
CA VAL A 147 -11.52 -12.16 15.11
C VAL A 147 -12.82 -12.45 14.39
N TYR A 148 -13.89 -12.63 15.15
CA TYR A 148 -15.23 -12.92 14.67
C TYR A 148 -16.12 -11.73 14.96
N ARG A 149 -17.06 -11.49 14.05
CA ARG A 149 -18.23 -10.67 14.36
C ARG A 149 -19.10 -11.43 15.34
N ASP A 150 -19.93 -10.69 16.08
CA ASP A 150 -20.86 -11.30 17.02
C ASP A 150 -21.79 -12.31 16.32
N GLY A 151 -21.94 -13.48 16.91
CA GLY A 151 -22.76 -14.59 16.39
C GLY A 151 -22.22 -15.31 15.15
N GLU A 152 -21.06 -14.94 14.59
CA GLU A 152 -20.54 -15.59 13.37
C GLU A 152 -19.74 -16.87 13.66
N ALA A 153 -20.00 -17.93 12.89
CA ALA A 153 -19.27 -19.21 13.00
C ALA A 153 -17.85 -19.15 12.39
N HIS A 154 -17.58 -18.19 11.52
CA HIS A 154 -16.31 -18.02 10.83
C HIS A 154 -15.69 -16.68 11.19
N ALA A 155 -14.37 -16.69 11.46
CA ALA A 155 -13.65 -15.43 11.70
C ALA A 155 -13.70 -14.56 10.44
N ALA A 156 -14.01 -13.29 10.58
CA ALA A 156 -14.00 -12.31 9.50
C ALA A 156 -12.60 -11.73 9.27
N TRP A 157 -11.79 -11.63 10.33
CA TRP A 157 -10.47 -11.02 10.29
C TRP A 157 -9.37 -11.94 10.78
N LEU A 158 -8.19 -11.80 10.17
CA LEU A 158 -6.92 -12.31 10.68
C LEU A 158 -6.06 -11.13 11.11
N LEU A 159 -5.63 -11.12 12.37
CA LEU A 159 -4.89 -10.02 12.96
C LEU A 159 -3.41 -10.38 13.07
N HIS A 160 -2.60 -9.71 12.25
CA HIS A 160 -1.14 -9.75 12.28
C HIS A 160 -0.61 -8.60 13.14
N LEU A 161 0.10 -8.94 14.20
CA LEU A 161 0.82 -7.93 14.99
C LEU A 161 2.22 -7.81 14.39
N LEU A 162 2.55 -6.63 13.89
CA LEU A 162 3.87 -6.32 13.37
C LEU A 162 4.91 -6.52 14.45
N ARG A 163 5.99 -7.21 14.09
CA ARG A 163 7.16 -7.43 14.95
C ARG A 163 8.34 -6.65 14.42
N ASP A 164 9.30 -6.40 15.31
CA ASP A 164 10.61 -5.89 14.91
C ASP A 164 11.24 -6.86 13.89
N GLY A 165 11.45 -6.37 12.68
CA GLY A 165 12.02 -7.14 11.56
C GLY A 165 11.01 -7.74 10.57
N ASP A 166 9.70 -7.59 10.78
CA ASP A 166 8.73 -7.96 9.74
C ASP A 166 8.96 -7.12 8.48
N SER A 167 9.07 -7.78 7.33
CA SER A 167 9.12 -7.12 6.02
C SER A 167 7.72 -6.91 5.45
N TRP A 168 7.60 -6.03 4.45
CA TRP A 168 6.36 -5.94 3.68
C TRP A 168 5.99 -7.26 2.99
N LEU A 169 6.98 -8.10 2.61
CA LEU A 169 6.77 -9.41 2.04
C LEU A 169 6.10 -10.38 3.03
N ASP A 170 6.39 -10.28 4.32
CA ASP A 170 5.69 -11.05 5.35
C ASP A 170 4.22 -10.65 5.46
N ILE A 171 3.93 -9.36 5.29
CA ILE A 171 2.55 -8.86 5.21
C ILE A 171 1.86 -9.34 3.93
N VAL A 172 2.53 -9.32 2.77
CA VAL A 172 2.00 -9.88 1.52
C VAL A 172 1.61 -11.35 1.69
N ARG A 173 2.48 -12.16 2.34
CA ARG A 173 2.19 -13.57 2.66
C ARG A 173 0.95 -13.69 3.54
N ALA A 174 0.85 -12.87 4.58
CA ALA A 174 -0.31 -12.86 5.48
C ALA A 174 -1.61 -12.46 4.76
N VAL A 175 -1.57 -11.45 3.88
CA VAL A 175 -2.74 -11.05 3.07
C VAL A 175 -3.14 -12.19 2.13
N ARG A 176 -2.16 -12.86 1.51
CA ARG A 176 -2.42 -13.98 0.60
C ARG A 176 -3.11 -15.14 1.31
N VAL A 177 -2.69 -15.48 2.52
CA VAL A 177 -3.35 -16.50 3.35
C VAL A 177 -4.77 -16.06 3.69
N ALA A 178 -4.96 -14.82 4.19
CA ALA A 178 -6.27 -14.29 4.54
C ALA A 178 -7.24 -14.35 3.35
N HIS A 179 -6.80 -13.90 2.18
CA HIS A 179 -7.56 -13.97 0.94
C HIS A 179 -7.95 -15.41 0.57
N GLY A 180 -7.02 -16.36 0.67
CA GLY A 180 -7.28 -17.79 0.39
C GLY A 180 -8.35 -18.42 1.28
N VAL A 181 -8.51 -17.92 2.51
CA VAL A 181 -9.54 -18.40 3.47
C VAL A 181 -10.73 -17.45 3.62
N ARG A 182 -10.89 -16.51 2.67
CA ARG A 182 -11.98 -15.51 2.63
C ARG A 182 -12.09 -14.70 3.92
N LYS A 183 -10.96 -14.13 4.34
CA LYS A 183 -10.84 -13.25 5.52
C LYS A 183 -10.09 -11.98 5.12
N GLN A 184 -10.35 -10.92 5.86
CA GLN A 184 -9.59 -9.67 5.73
C GLN A 184 -8.36 -9.75 6.64
N LEU A 185 -7.18 -9.37 6.13
CA LEU A 185 -6.00 -9.19 6.99
C LEU A 185 -6.09 -7.83 7.66
N VAL A 186 -5.85 -7.78 8.96
CA VAL A 186 -5.61 -6.55 9.72
C VAL A 186 -4.19 -6.58 10.25
N ALA A 187 -3.39 -5.59 9.88
CA ALA A 187 -2.07 -5.37 10.43
C ALA A 187 -2.15 -4.36 11.60
N SER A 188 -1.36 -4.57 12.64
CA SER A 188 -1.26 -3.64 13.77
C SER A 188 0.17 -3.46 14.24
N ASP A 189 0.56 -2.21 14.46
CA ASP A 189 1.83 -1.80 15.09
C ASP A 189 1.67 -1.53 16.61
N GLY A 190 0.52 -1.92 17.20
CA GLY A 190 0.16 -1.64 18.59
C GLY A 190 -0.56 -0.30 18.80
N GLU A 191 -0.37 0.68 17.91
CA GLU A 191 -1.07 1.97 17.95
C GLU A 191 -2.22 2.03 16.92
N ARG A 192 -1.99 1.44 15.75
CA ARG A 192 -2.86 1.46 14.57
C ARG A 192 -3.34 0.05 14.27
N CYS A 193 -4.51 -0.03 13.67
CA CYS A 193 -5.05 -1.24 13.07
C CYS A 193 -5.57 -0.89 11.68
N LEU A 194 -4.89 -1.39 10.65
CA LEU A 194 -5.27 -1.16 9.25
C LEU A 194 -5.61 -2.51 8.61
N ALA A 195 -6.79 -2.58 8.01
CA ALA A 195 -7.13 -3.65 7.10
C ALA A 195 -6.44 -3.41 5.76
N LEU A 196 -5.74 -4.43 5.26
CA LEU A 196 -5.02 -4.37 3.99
C LEU A 196 -5.71 -5.27 2.98
N GLU A 197 -6.26 -4.66 1.94
CA GLU A 197 -7.00 -5.36 0.89
C GLU A 197 -6.30 -5.22 -0.45
N TRP A 198 -6.16 -6.33 -1.16
CA TRP A 198 -5.58 -6.31 -2.50
C TRP A 198 -6.51 -5.57 -3.46
N VAL A 199 -5.96 -4.63 -4.21
CA VAL A 199 -6.71 -3.81 -5.18
C VAL A 199 -6.03 -3.83 -6.54
N LYS A 200 -6.81 -3.47 -7.56
CA LYS A 200 -6.30 -3.15 -8.90
C LYS A 200 -6.55 -1.67 -9.15
N PRO A 201 -5.52 -0.87 -9.48
CA PRO A 201 -5.69 0.54 -9.80
C PRO A 201 -6.49 0.78 -11.08
#